data_AF-A0A8H8NHU5-F1
#
_entry.id   AF-A0A8H8NHU5-F1
#
_cell.length_a   1.000
_cell.length_b   1.000
_cell.length_c   1.000
_cell.angle_alpha   90.00
_cell.angle_beta   90.00
_cell.angle_gamma   90.00
#
_symmetry.space_group_name_H-M   'P 1'
#
loop_
_entity.id
_entity.type
_entity.pdbx_description
1 polymer ?
#
loop_
_entity_poly.entity_id
_entity_poly.type
_entity_poly.pdbx_seq_one_letter_code
_entity_poly.pdbx_strand_id
1 'polypeptide(L)'
;MAAHIPNNVIKIPLSISHFSIYQPPPCPIVARTIPALEEHVTPKQKSEVGHKKPDLTPLALQDLTIVLQLMRPYVAKPEITWEEASKNIAWANGYQETHARALWTWARACLVNPSFTPCTSYGRNHNPLIEDDEFQKKLLLYLRAVGKYATSASIVEFTKLPDVQEDWGLAKPISVRTAERWMHILGYCWGQDSKGMYIDGHERPDVVEYCQNTYL
;
A
#
# COMPACT_ATOMS: atom_id res chain seq x y z
N MET A 1 -12.07 -26.81 54.68
CA MET A 1 -11.01 -27.43 53.87
C MET A 1 -11.25 -27.07 52.41
N ALA A 2 -10.70 -25.95 51.94
CA ALA A 2 -10.76 -25.55 50.54
C ALA A 2 -9.35 -25.73 49.96
N ALA A 3 -9.20 -26.67 49.03
CA ALA A 3 -7.94 -26.99 48.39
C ALA A 3 -7.50 -25.82 47.49
N HIS A 4 -6.35 -25.24 47.82
CA HIS A 4 -5.72 -24.18 47.07
C HIS A 4 -4.98 -24.82 45.87
N ILE A 5 -5.53 -24.68 44.67
CA ILE A 5 -4.88 -25.07 43.42
C ILE A 5 -3.88 -23.95 43.07
N PRO A 6 -2.57 -24.20 42.98
CA PRO A 6 -1.63 -23.15 42.62
C PRO A 6 -1.81 -22.77 41.15
N ASN A 7 -2.22 -21.52 40.94
CA ASN A 7 -2.19 -20.81 39.67
C ASN A 7 -0.73 -20.69 39.20
N ASN A 8 -0.23 -21.72 38.52
CA ASN A 8 1.04 -21.63 37.81
C ASN A 8 0.81 -20.90 36.48
N VAL A 9 0.62 -19.58 36.60
CA VAL A 9 0.60 -18.67 35.46
C VAL A 9 2.02 -18.59 34.94
N ILE A 10 2.35 -19.45 33.99
CA ILE A 10 3.52 -19.26 33.13
C ILE A 10 3.24 -18.00 32.30
N LYS A 11 3.58 -16.83 32.85
CA LYS A 11 3.73 -15.59 32.11
C LYS A 11 4.95 -15.78 31.21
N ILE A 12 4.78 -16.40 30.04
CA ILE A 12 5.77 -16.33 28.98
C ILE A 12 5.69 -14.89 28.45
N PRO A 13 6.72 -14.04 28.61
CA PRO A 13 6.73 -12.79 27.89
C PRO A 13 6.82 -13.14 26.40
N LEU A 14 5.79 -12.78 25.63
CA LEU A 14 5.81 -12.80 24.16
C LEU A 14 6.78 -11.70 23.68
N SER A 15 8.06 -11.88 24.00
CA SER A 15 9.17 -11.19 23.37
C SER A 15 9.43 -11.89 22.04
N ILE A 16 9.40 -11.11 20.97
CA ILE A 16 9.48 -11.54 19.57
C ILE A 16 10.83 -12.24 19.23
N SER A 17 11.77 -12.35 20.18
CA SER A 17 13.13 -12.82 19.93
C SER A 17 13.37 -14.33 19.91
N HIS A 18 12.36 -15.20 20.15
CA HIS A 18 12.66 -16.63 20.39
C HIS A 18 11.83 -17.68 19.64
N PHE A 19 11.22 -17.32 18.51
CA PHE A 19 10.67 -18.34 17.61
C PHE A 19 11.49 -18.38 16.32
N SER A 20 12.31 -19.43 16.18
CA SER A 20 12.94 -19.77 14.91
C SER A 20 11.86 -19.85 13.83
N ILE A 21 12.08 -19.17 12.70
CA ILE A 21 11.15 -19.13 11.55
C ILE A 21 10.79 -20.55 11.08
N TYR A 22 11.71 -21.49 11.28
CA TYR A 22 11.63 -22.88 10.88
C TYR A 22 10.94 -23.81 11.88
N GLN A 23 10.68 -23.36 13.11
CA GLN A 23 10.05 -24.21 14.12
C GLN A 23 8.53 -24.00 14.14
N PRO A 24 7.72 -25.08 14.09
CA PRO A 24 6.26 -24.95 14.09
C PRO A 24 5.76 -24.28 15.40
N PRO A 25 4.76 -23.39 15.33
CA PRO A 25 4.19 -22.77 16.52
C PRO A 25 3.45 -23.82 17.37
N PRO A 26 3.49 -23.76 18.72
CA PRO A 26 2.80 -24.74 19.56
C PRO A 26 1.28 -24.78 19.31
N CYS A 27 0.73 -25.97 19.07
CA CYS A 27 -0.71 -26.17 18.79
C CYS A 27 -1.67 -25.51 19.80
N PRO A 28 -1.42 -25.55 21.13
CA PRO A 28 -2.30 -24.90 22.10
C PRO A 28 -2.39 -23.38 21.94
N ILE A 29 -1.33 -22.73 21.45
CA ILE A 29 -1.30 -21.28 21.21
C ILE A 29 -2.12 -20.99 19.96
N VAL A 30 -1.90 -21.74 18.88
CA VAL A 30 -2.65 -21.60 17.62
C VAL A 30 -4.14 -21.84 17.84
N ALA A 31 -4.53 -22.84 18.64
CA ALA A 31 -5.92 -23.13 18.96
C ALA A 31 -6.65 -21.95 19.63
N ARG A 32 -5.95 -21.18 20.47
CA ARG A 32 -6.52 -20.00 21.16
C ARG A 32 -6.72 -18.80 20.24
N THR A 33 -5.95 -18.69 19.15
CA THR A 33 -6.02 -17.54 18.24
C THR A 33 -7.03 -17.72 17.13
N ILE A 34 -7.41 -18.96 16.79
CA ILE A 34 -8.39 -19.25 15.73
C ILE A 34 -9.71 -18.48 15.93
N PRO A 35 -10.36 -18.50 17.12
CA PRO A 35 -11.65 -17.81 17.28
C PRO A 35 -11.55 -16.28 17.09
N ALA A 36 -10.48 -15.66 17.58
CA ALA A 36 -10.25 -14.23 17.44
C ALA A 36 -9.98 -13.84 15.97
N LEU A 37 -9.24 -14.68 15.25
CA LEU A 37 -8.97 -14.47 13.83
C LEU A 37 -10.23 -14.71 12.98
N GLU A 38 -11.06 -15.69 13.33
CA GLU A 38 -12.36 -15.91 12.70
C GLU A 38 -13.28 -14.71 12.90
N GLU A 39 -13.32 -14.12 14.10
CA GLU A 39 -14.09 -12.90 14.34
C GLU A 39 -13.56 -11.71 13.52
N HIS A 40 -12.26 -11.64 13.27
CA HIS A 40 -11.66 -10.60 12.43
C HIS A 40 -12.01 -10.77 10.94
N VAL A 41 -12.02 -12.01 10.42
CA VAL A 41 -12.33 -12.30 9.01
C VAL A 41 -13.85 -12.31 8.74
N THR A 42 -14.65 -12.84 9.68
CA THR A 42 -16.12 -12.98 9.55
C THR A 42 -16.85 -12.43 10.79
N PRO A 43 -16.81 -11.10 11.02
CA PRO A 43 -17.42 -10.49 12.20
C PRO A 43 -18.94 -10.77 12.27
N LYS A 44 -19.41 -11.22 13.43
CA LYS A 44 -20.84 -11.51 13.66
C LYS A 44 -21.66 -10.21 13.69
N GLN A 45 -22.88 -10.23 13.16
CA GLN A 45 -23.82 -9.13 13.33
C GLN A 45 -24.36 -9.06 14.77
N LYS A 46 -24.74 -7.85 15.21
CA LYS A 46 -25.39 -7.64 16.53
C LYS A 46 -26.75 -8.34 16.63
N SER A 47 -27.37 -8.64 15.50
CA SER A 47 -28.71 -9.21 15.40
C SER A 47 -28.73 -10.75 15.44
N GLU A 48 -27.62 -11.40 15.83
CA GLU A 48 -27.37 -12.86 15.81
C GLU A 48 -27.48 -13.56 14.43
N VAL A 49 -28.13 -12.93 13.45
CA VAL A 49 -28.34 -13.45 12.10
C VAL A 49 -27.41 -12.74 11.11
N GLY A 50 -26.47 -13.48 10.54
CA GLY A 50 -25.58 -13.03 9.47
C GLY A 50 -24.23 -12.43 9.93
N HIS A 51 -23.38 -12.14 8.95
CA HIS A 51 -22.05 -11.54 9.15
C HIS A 51 -22.02 -10.10 8.66
N LYS A 52 -21.21 -9.26 9.33
CA LYS A 52 -20.88 -7.92 8.82
C LYS A 52 -19.82 -8.06 7.73
N LYS A 53 -19.80 -7.11 6.80
CA LYS A 53 -18.65 -6.93 5.93
C LYS A 53 -17.44 -6.59 6.82
N PRO A 54 -16.32 -7.33 6.74
CA PRO A 54 -15.13 -7.01 7.52
C PRO A 54 -14.50 -5.72 7.00
N ASP A 55 -13.89 -4.95 7.91
CA ASP A 55 -13.09 -3.76 7.60
C ASP A 55 -11.70 -4.17 7.07
N LEU A 56 -11.70 -5.02 6.04
CA LEU A 56 -10.50 -5.60 5.43
C LEU A 56 -10.54 -5.36 3.92
N THR A 57 -9.36 -5.15 3.32
CA THR A 57 -9.23 -5.17 1.87
C THR A 57 -9.53 -6.58 1.35
N PRO A 58 -10.05 -6.73 0.11
CA PRO A 58 -10.34 -8.06 -0.45
C PRO A 58 -9.13 -9.01 -0.41
N LEU A 59 -7.93 -8.49 -0.66
CA LEU A 59 -6.68 -9.25 -0.60
C LEU A 59 -6.35 -9.65 0.83
N ALA A 60 -6.41 -8.73 1.78
CA ALA A 60 -6.13 -9.06 3.19
C ALA A 60 -7.13 -10.09 3.75
N LEU A 61 -8.41 -10.02 3.32
CA LEU A 61 -9.42 -11.02 3.66
C LEU A 61 -9.03 -12.39 3.09
N GLN A 62 -8.63 -12.45 1.82
CA GLN A 62 -8.17 -13.68 1.18
C GLN A 62 -6.95 -14.26 1.92
N ASP A 63 -5.94 -13.44 2.19
CA ASP A 63 -4.71 -13.88 2.87
C ASP A 63 -4.98 -14.42 4.28
N LEU A 64 -5.81 -13.73 5.07
CA LEU A 64 -6.20 -14.21 6.39
C LEU A 64 -7.06 -15.48 6.33
N THR A 65 -7.88 -15.63 5.28
CA THR A 65 -8.65 -16.86 5.05
C THR A 65 -7.71 -18.04 4.80
N ILE A 66 -6.65 -17.84 4.01
CA ILE A 66 -5.64 -18.87 3.75
C ILE A 66 -4.89 -19.22 5.04
N VAL A 67 -4.58 -18.23 5.88
CA VAL A 67 -3.98 -18.46 7.22
C VAL A 67 -4.90 -19.32 8.10
N LEU A 68 -6.22 -19.07 8.12
CA LEU A 68 -7.19 -19.91 8.83
C LEU A 68 -7.24 -21.33 8.28
N GLN A 69 -7.21 -21.48 6.95
CA GLN A 69 -7.16 -22.79 6.29
C GLN A 69 -5.89 -23.59 6.63
N LEU A 70 -4.79 -22.92 6.99
CA LEU A 70 -3.58 -23.55 7.52
C LEU A 70 -3.69 -23.91 9.01
N MET A 71 -4.19 -22.99 9.85
CA MET A 71 -4.24 -23.18 11.31
C MET A 71 -5.22 -24.28 11.74
N ARG A 72 -6.39 -24.38 11.10
CA ARG A 72 -7.43 -25.38 11.43
C ARG A 72 -6.95 -26.83 11.30
N PRO A 73 -6.43 -27.30 10.15
CA PRO A 73 -5.98 -28.68 10.02
C PRO A 73 -4.76 -28.97 10.90
N TYR A 74 -3.90 -27.99 11.14
CA TYR A 74 -2.74 -28.14 12.01
C TYR A 74 -3.13 -28.43 13.47
N VAL A 75 -4.17 -27.76 13.99
CA VAL A 75 -4.68 -28.02 15.35
C VAL A 75 -5.48 -29.32 15.40
N ALA A 76 -6.25 -29.64 14.36
CA ALA A 76 -7.14 -30.79 14.34
C ALA A 76 -6.41 -32.13 14.11
N LYS A 77 -5.32 -32.13 13.34
CA LYS A 77 -4.58 -33.35 12.95
C LYS A 77 -3.10 -33.23 13.34
N PRO A 78 -2.68 -33.82 14.48
CA PRO A 78 -1.29 -33.73 14.93
C PRO A 78 -0.30 -34.48 14.04
N GLU A 79 -0.79 -35.33 13.13
CA GLU A 79 0.02 -36.10 12.18
C GLU A 79 0.59 -35.23 11.05
N ILE A 80 0.00 -34.06 10.78
CA ILE A 80 0.41 -33.21 9.66
C ILE A 80 1.47 -32.22 10.15
N THR A 81 2.65 -32.25 9.53
CA THR A 81 3.69 -31.26 9.83
C THR A 81 3.28 -29.87 9.33
N TRP A 82 3.68 -28.83 10.07
CA TRP A 82 3.37 -27.44 9.70
C TRP A 82 3.89 -27.07 8.30
N GLU A 83 5.05 -27.63 7.91
CA GLU A 83 5.64 -27.40 6.61
C GLU A 83 4.80 -28.02 5.48
N GLU A 84 4.46 -29.30 5.59
CA GLU A 84 3.61 -29.98 4.60
C GLU A 84 2.22 -29.33 4.52
N ALA A 85 1.61 -29.00 5.66
CA ALA A 85 0.32 -28.30 5.69
C ALA A 85 0.39 -26.98 4.91
N SER A 86 1.44 -26.18 5.15
CA SER A 86 1.58 -24.87 4.50
C SER A 86 1.84 -24.94 3.00
N LYS A 87 2.61 -25.93 2.52
CA LYS A 87 2.83 -26.16 1.09
C LYS A 87 1.55 -26.63 0.42
N ASN A 88 0.82 -27.55 1.05
CA ASN A 88 -0.45 -28.06 0.54
C ASN A 88 -1.51 -26.94 0.43
N ILE A 89 -1.62 -26.08 1.45
CA ILE A 89 -2.56 -24.95 1.43
C ILE A 89 -2.16 -23.89 0.41
N ALA A 90 -0.86 -23.57 0.28
CA ALA A 90 -0.39 -22.65 -0.75
C ALA A 90 -0.74 -23.18 -2.16
N TRP A 91 -0.47 -24.46 -2.42
CA TRP A 91 -0.79 -25.09 -3.70
C TRP A 91 -2.31 -25.15 -3.98
N ALA A 92 -3.11 -25.49 -2.97
CA ALA A 92 -4.57 -25.55 -3.08
C ALA A 92 -5.21 -24.19 -3.40
N ASN A 93 -4.56 -23.09 -3.01
CA ASN A 93 -4.99 -21.72 -3.30
C ASN A 93 -4.32 -21.13 -4.56
N GLY A 94 -3.61 -21.94 -5.36
CA GLY A 94 -2.99 -21.53 -6.62
C GLY A 94 -1.66 -20.78 -6.47
N TYR A 95 -1.04 -20.81 -5.30
CA TYR A 95 0.27 -20.20 -5.06
C TYR A 95 1.41 -21.20 -5.21
N GLN A 96 2.62 -20.68 -5.41
CA GLN A 96 3.86 -21.46 -5.39
C GLN A 96 4.29 -21.79 -3.95
N GLU A 97 5.17 -22.78 -3.78
CA GLU A 97 5.68 -23.20 -2.47
C GLU A 97 6.34 -22.06 -1.67
N THR A 98 6.90 -21.06 -2.36
CA THR A 98 7.50 -19.86 -1.73
C THR A 98 6.48 -19.08 -0.90
N HIS A 99 5.19 -19.14 -1.25
CA HIS A 99 4.10 -18.50 -0.53
C HIS A 99 3.88 -19.13 0.86
N ALA A 100 4.28 -20.38 1.08
CA ALA A 100 4.23 -21.00 2.41
C ALA A 100 5.02 -20.18 3.46
N ARG A 101 6.12 -19.52 3.06
CA ARG A 101 6.90 -18.64 3.95
C ARG A 101 6.14 -17.37 4.33
N ALA A 102 5.36 -16.81 3.40
CA ALA A 102 4.48 -15.69 3.68
C ALA A 102 3.39 -16.12 4.68
N LEU A 103 2.78 -17.27 4.46
CA LEU A 103 1.79 -17.86 5.38
C LEU A 103 2.36 -18.06 6.79
N TRP A 104 3.60 -18.55 6.92
CA TRP A 104 4.23 -18.71 8.24
C TRP A 104 4.43 -17.36 8.94
N THR A 105 4.83 -16.34 8.19
CA THR A 105 5.05 -14.99 8.71
C THR A 105 3.74 -14.38 9.19
N TRP A 106 2.68 -14.46 8.38
CA TRP A 106 1.36 -13.96 8.71
C TRP A 106 0.71 -14.73 9.86
N ALA A 107 0.82 -16.05 9.86
CA ALA A 107 0.30 -16.88 10.94
C ALA A 107 0.92 -16.46 12.28
N ARG A 108 2.24 -16.29 12.35
CA ARG A 108 2.92 -15.82 13.57
C ARG A 108 2.54 -14.39 13.94
N ALA A 109 2.39 -13.50 12.96
CA ALA A 109 1.93 -12.14 13.20
C ALA A 109 0.52 -12.14 13.84
N CYS A 110 -0.37 -13.03 13.37
CA CYS A 110 -1.69 -13.24 13.98
C CYS A 110 -1.59 -13.82 15.41
N LEU A 111 -0.57 -14.64 15.70
CA LEU A 111 -0.35 -15.15 17.06
C LEU A 111 0.07 -14.06 18.05
N VAL A 112 0.85 -13.09 17.58
CA VAL A 112 1.30 -11.95 18.41
C VAL A 112 0.22 -10.89 18.52
N ASN A 113 -0.46 -10.59 17.41
CA ASN A 113 -1.54 -9.61 17.33
C ASN A 113 -2.74 -10.20 16.57
N PRO A 114 -3.83 -10.55 17.28
CA PRO A 114 -5.04 -11.09 16.65
C PRO A 114 -5.72 -10.14 15.65
N SER A 115 -5.44 -8.83 15.72
CA SER A 115 -5.94 -7.81 14.79
C SER A 115 -4.95 -7.50 13.66
N PHE A 116 -3.98 -8.39 13.42
CA PHE A 116 -3.02 -8.24 12.33
C PHE A 116 -3.69 -8.34 10.96
N THR A 117 -3.38 -7.38 10.09
CA THR A 117 -3.82 -7.37 8.70
C THR A 117 -2.61 -7.53 7.77
N PRO A 118 -2.53 -8.59 6.95
CA PRO A 118 -1.47 -8.76 5.97
C PRO A 118 -1.43 -7.58 5.01
N CYS A 119 -0.29 -6.91 4.93
CA CYS A 119 -0.01 -5.97 3.85
C CYS A 119 0.62 -6.74 2.69
N THR A 120 -0.17 -7.58 2.02
CA THR A 120 0.29 -8.27 0.82
C THR A 120 0.44 -7.22 -0.27
N SER A 121 1.66 -6.70 -0.39
CA SER A 121 2.01 -5.65 -1.33
C SER A 121 2.08 -6.21 -2.74
N TYR A 122 0.94 -6.60 -3.31
CA TYR A 122 0.77 -6.40 -4.73
C TYR A 122 0.35 -4.95 -4.92
N GLY A 123 1.28 -4.13 -5.41
CA GLY A 123 1.06 -2.70 -5.59
C GLY A 123 1.07 -1.93 -4.27
N ARG A 124 2.18 -1.99 -3.51
CA ARG A 124 2.48 -0.90 -2.55
C ARG A 124 2.69 0.36 -3.39
N ASN A 125 1.59 1.00 -3.75
CA ASN A 125 1.58 2.37 -4.18
C ASN A 125 1.99 3.12 -2.91
N HIS A 126 3.30 3.34 -2.74
CA HIS A 126 3.69 4.63 -2.21
C HIS A 126 3.01 5.60 -3.16
N ASN A 127 1.86 6.16 -2.76
CA ASN A 127 1.21 7.21 -3.50
C ASN A 127 2.33 8.22 -3.78
N PRO A 128 2.78 8.34 -5.04
CA PRO A 128 3.93 9.18 -5.32
C PRO A 128 3.59 10.58 -4.80
N LEU A 129 4.57 11.29 -4.25
CA LEU A 129 4.38 12.63 -3.64
C LEU A 129 3.56 13.60 -4.54
N ILE A 130 3.57 13.37 -5.85
CA ILE A 130 2.75 14.06 -6.85
C ILE A 130 1.23 13.95 -6.65
N GLU A 131 0.73 12.94 -5.92
CA GLU A 131 -0.68 12.76 -5.60
C GLU A 131 -1.13 13.61 -4.40
N ASP A 132 -0.19 14.26 -3.69
CA ASP A 132 -0.52 15.26 -2.68
C ASP A 132 -0.94 16.57 -3.35
N ASP A 133 -2.17 17.02 -3.07
CA ASP A 133 -2.78 18.19 -3.71
C ASP A 133 -1.99 19.49 -3.48
N GLU A 134 -1.40 19.67 -2.31
CA GLU A 134 -0.65 20.88 -1.96
C GLU A 134 0.70 20.90 -2.65
N PHE A 135 1.40 19.76 -2.64
CA PHE A 135 2.64 19.59 -3.38
C PHE A 135 2.42 19.80 -4.88
N GLN A 136 1.37 19.18 -5.43
CA GLN A 136 1.01 19.30 -6.84
C GLN A 136 0.75 20.76 -7.23
N LYS A 137 0.00 21.52 -6.42
CA LYS A 137 -0.25 22.95 -6.68
C LYS A 137 1.05 23.76 -6.68
N LYS A 138 1.93 23.54 -5.69
CA LYS A 138 3.22 24.25 -5.59
C LYS A 138 4.11 23.95 -6.79
N LEU A 139 4.16 22.69 -7.23
CA LEU A 139 4.90 22.26 -8.41
C LEU A 139 4.32 22.87 -9.70
N LEU A 140 2.99 22.87 -9.87
CA LEU A 140 2.35 23.47 -11.05
C LEU A 140 2.57 24.99 -11.13
N LEU A 141 2.55 25.69 -9.99
CA LEU A 141 2.90 27.11 -9.91
C LEU A 141 4.33 27.36 -10.40
N TYR A 142 5.28 26.52 -9.96
CA TYR A 142 6.67 26.59 -10.42
C TYR A 142 6.77 26.33 -11.92
N LEU A 143 6.16 25.26 -12.44
CA LEU A 143 6.19 24.92 -13.87
C LEU A 143 5.55 26.02 -14.74
N ARG A 144 4.48 26.65 -14.24
CA ARG A 144 3.87 27.81 -14.91
C ARG A 144 4.84 28.99 -14.98
N ALA A 145 5.62 29.25 -13.93
CA ALA A 145 6.64 30.31 -13.92
C ALA A 145 7.81 30.01 -14.88
N VAL A 146 8.19 28.74 -15.04
CA VAL A 146 9.19 28.31 -16.05
C VAL A 146 8.66 28.51 -17.48
N GLY A 147 7.36 28.35 -17.69
CA GLY A 147 6.70 28.65 -18.96
C GLY A 147 6.86 27.54 -20.02
N LYS A 148 7.01 27.95 -21.28
CA LYS A 148 6.95 27.04 -22.46
C LYS A 148 7.98 25.91 -22.44
N TYR A 149 9.09 26.08 -21.75
CA TYR A 149 10.22 25.13 -21.75
C TYR A 149 10.33 24.33 -20.44
N ALA A 150 9.22 24.18 -19.71
CA ALA A 150 9.19 23.41 -18.47
C ALA A 150 9.45 21.92 -18.70
N THR A 151 10.69 21.46 -18.47
CA THR A 151 11.18 20.09 -18.72
C THR A 151 11.17 19.18 -17.49
N SER A 152 11.38 17.87 -17.64
CA SER A 152 11.55 16.96 -16.48
C SER A 152 12.73 17.42 -15.59
N ALA A 153 13.75 18.05 -16.18
CA ALA A 153 14.83 18.70 -15.44
C ALA A 153 14.33 19.85 -14.54
N SER A 154 13.33 20.63 -14.98
CA SER A 154 12.75 21.70 -14.15
C SER A 154 12.08 21.17 -12.88
N ILE A 155 11.43 20.00 -12.94
CA ILE A 155 10.88 19.35 -11.73
C ILE A 155 12.01 18.90 -10.81
N VAL A 156 13.09 18.34 -11.36
CA VAL A 156 14.26 17.96 -10.55
C VAL A 156 14.86 19.20 -9.87
N GLU A 157 14.99 20.31 -10.57
CA GLU A 157 15.44 21.59 -10.01
C GLU A 157 14.52 22.11 -8.90
N PHE A 158 13.21 22.04 -9.09
CA PHE A 158 12.24 22.38 -8.05
C PHE A 158 12.45 21.55 -6.77
N THR A 159 12.64 20.23 -6.91
CA THR A 159 12.90 19.34 -5.77
C THR A 159 14.31 19.46 -5.16
N LYS A 160 15.20 20.24 -5.80
CA LYS A 160 16.52 20.58 -5.23
C LYS A 160 16.46 21.82 -4.33
N LEU A 161 15.41 22.63 -4.41
CA LEU A 161 15.28 23.82 -3.59
C LEU A 161 15.22 23.42 -2.09
N PRO A 162 16.04 24.03 -1.22
CA PRO A 162 16.13 23.63 0.18
C PRO A 162 14.78 23.77 0.90
N ASP A 163 14.02 24.84 0.62
CA ASP A 163 12.70 25.07 1.18
C ASP A 163 11.73 23.93 0.83
N VAL A 164 11.76 23.44 -0.42
CA VAL A 164 10.91 22.33 -0.86
C VAL A 164 11.36 21.02 -0.21
N GLN A 165 12.66 20.84 0.03
CA GLN A 165 13.17 19.65 0.70
C GLN A 165 12.80 19.61 2.19
N GLU A 166 12.83 20.76 2.86
CA GLU A 166 12.45 20.90 4.25
C GLU A 166 10.94 20.73 4.44
N ASP A 167 10.13 21.43 3.63
CA ASP A 167 8.66 21.37 3.68
C ASP A 167 8.12 19.94 3.50
N TRP A 168 8.74 19.15 2.61
CA TRP A 168 8.25 17.83 2.20
C TRP A 168 9.14 16.66 2.67
N GLY A 169 10.13 16.92 3.52
CA GLY A 169 11.02 15.90 4.09
C GLY A 169 11.83 15.11 3.04
N LEU A 170 12.18 15.74 1.92
CA LEU A 170 12.93 15.10 0.84
C LEU A 170 14.43 15.10 1.17
N ALA A 171 14.96 13.96 1.60
CA ALA A 171 16.40 13.81 1.85
C ALA A 171 17.27 13.95 0.58
N LYS A 172 16.68 13.71 -0.59
CA LYS A 172 17.34 13.82 -1.90
C LYS A 172 16.35 14.32 -2.93
N PRO A 173 16.82 15.06 -3.96
CA PRO A 173 15.98 15.42 -5.09
C PRO A 173 15.54 14.16 -5.85
N ILE A 174 14.43 14.26 -6.55
CA ILE A 174 13.91 13.13 -7.32
C ILE A 174 14.79 12.84 -8.54
N SER A 175 14.73 11.60 -9.02
CA SER A 175 15.41 11.23 -10.27
C SER A 175 14.69 11.81 -11.49
N VAL A 176 15.41 12.03 -12.58
CA VAL A 176 14.84 12.47 -13.87
C VAL A 176 13.72 11.53 -14.32
N ARG A 177 13.90 10.21 -14.16
CA ARG A 177 12.88 9.21 -14.52
C ARG A 177 11.59 9.34 -13.70
N THR A 178 11.71 9.71 -12.43
CA THR A 178 10.55 10.00 -11.58
C THR A 178 9.86 11.28 -12.03
N ALA A 179 10.63 12.32 -12.35
CA ALA A 179 10.12 13.58 -12.87
C ALA A 179 9.37 13.39 -14.21
N GLU A 180 9.87 12.57 -15.12
CA GLU A 180 9.18 12.20 -16.38
C GLU A 180 7.83 11.56 -16.09
N ARG A 181 7.78 10.59 -15.16
CA ARG A 181 6.52 9.96 -14.76
C ARG A 181 5.53 10.98 -14.19
N TRP A 182 6.02 11.91 -13.37
CA TRP A 182 5.19 12.98 -12.81
C TRP A 182 4.65 13.91 -13.88
N MET A 183 5.44 14.26 -14.90
CA MET A 183 4.94 15.04 -16.04
C MET A 183 3.78 14.37 -16.74
N HIS A 184 3.86 13.05 -16.99
CA HIS A 184 2.76 12.31 -17.57
C HIS A 184 1.52 12.31 -16.68
N ILE A 185 1.69 12.17 -15.35
CA ILE A 185 0.59 12.23 -14.37
C ILE A 185 -0.08 13.62 -14.38
N LEU A 186 0.72 14.68 -14.47
CA LEU A 186 0.24 16.07 -14.55
C LEU A 186 -0.36 16.43 -15.92
N GLY A 187 -0.35 15.52 -16.90
CA GLY A 187 -0.89 15.75 -18.23
C GLY A 187 0.03 16.53 -19.18
N TYR A 188 1.32 16.67 -18.85
CA TYR A 188 2.30 17.26 -19.77
C TYR A 188 2.66 16.26 -20.87
N CYS A 189 2.45 16.69 -22.13
CA CYS A 189 2.82 15.94 -23.32
C CYS A 189 3.87 16.74 -24.10
N TRP A 190 5.01 16.11 -24.38
CA TRP A 190 6.05 16.67 -25.23
C TRP A 190 5.66 16.51 -26.69
N GLY A 191 5.16 17.61 -27.27
CA GLY A 191 4.83 17.70 -28.68
C GLY A 191 5.62 18.83 -29.33
N GLN A 192 5.95 18.68 -30.60
CA GLN A 192 6.36 19.80 -31.41
C GLN A 192 5.11 20.61 -31.75
N ASP A 193 5.13 21.92 -31.51
CA ASP A 193 4.03 22.80 -31.93
C ASP A 193 3.77 22.59 -33.43
N SER A 194 2.52 22.30 -33.78
CA SER A 194 2.13 22.28 -35.18
C SER A 194 2.28 23.71 -35.71
N LYS A 195 3.15 23.89 -36.70
CA LYS A 195 3.27 25.15 -37.45
C LYS A 195 1.94 25.38 -38.17
N GLY A 196 0.99 26.03 -37.51
CA GLY A 196 -0.36 26.19 -38.05
C GLY A 196 -1.41 26.69 -37.06
N MET A 197 -1.14 26.70 -35.74
CA MET A 197 -2.04 27.35 -34.79
C MET A 197 -1.73 28.85 -34.72
N TYR A 198 -2.59 29.69 -35.30
CA TYR A 198 -2.54 31.13 -35.10
C TYR A 198 -2.92 31.41 -33.63
N ILE A 199 -1.90 31.61 -32.80
CA ILE A 199 -2.06 32.09 -31.43
C ILE A 199 -2.30 33.60 -31.58
N ASP A 200 -3.57 33.98 -31.42
CA ASP A 200 -4.11 35.34 -31.46
C ASP A 200 -3.50 36.28 -32.52
N GLY A 201 -4.06 36.23 -33.73
CA GLY A 201 -3.73 37.17 -34.81
C GLY A 201 -4.19 38.61 -34.58
N HIS A 202 -4.79 38.93 -33.42
CA HIS A 202 -5.39 40.24 -33.16
C HIS A 202 -4.40 41.28 -32.62
N GLU A 203 -3.19 40.88 -32.21
CA GLU A 203 -2.13 41.81 -31.80
C GLU A 203 -1.20 42.25 -32.95
N ARG A 204 -1.40 41.75 -34.19
CA ARG A 204 -0.56 42.19 -35.30
C ARG A 204 -0.89 43.65 -35.67
N PRO A 205 0.12 44.54 -35.75
CA PRO A 205 -0.11 45.97 -35.95
C PRO A 205 -0.85 46.28 -37.26
N ASP A 206 -0.63 45.48 -38.31
CA ASP A 206 -1.31 45.61 -39.61
C ASP A 206 -2.81 45.25 -39.53
N VAL A 207 -3.16 44.26 -38.71
CA VAL A 207 -4.55 43.84 -38.49
C VAL A 207 -5.30 44.86 -37.60
N VAL A 208 -4.62 45.41 -36.59
CA VAL A 208 -5.16 46.48 -35.72
C VAL A 208 -5.40 47.75 -36.52
N GLU A 209 -4.43 48.16 -37.34
CA GLU A 209 -4.52 49.34 -38.20
C GLU A 209 -5.69 49.21 -39.20
N TYR A 210 -5.87 48.04 -39.81
CA TYR A 210 -6.99 47.78 -40.71
C TYR A 210 -8.35 47.88 -40.00
N CYS A 211 -8.49 47.31 -38.80
CA CYS A 211 -9.74 47.42 -38.04
C CYS A 211 -10.06 48.87 -37.63
N GLN A 212 -9.06 49.62 -37.16
CA GLN A 212 -9.24 50.99 -36.69
C GLN A 212 -9.53 51.99 -37.81
N ASN A 213 -8.97 51.78 -39.00
CA ASN A 213 -9.08 52.72 -40.11
C ASN A 213 -10.17 52.38 -41.14
N THR A 214 -10.72 51.16 -41.12
CA THR A 214 -11.69 50.70 -42.13
C THR A 214 -13.10 50.51 -41.56
N TYR A 215 -13.25 50.23 -40.26
CA TYR A 215 -14.54 49.89 -39.64
C TYR A 215 -15.06 50.90 -38.60
N LEU A 216 -14.28 51.94 -38.28
CA LEU A 216 -14.73 53.13 -37.52
C LEU A 216 -14.99 54.29 -38.48
#